data_AF-A0A2V9IRD7-F1
#
_entry.id   AF-A0A2V9IRD7-F1
#
_cell.length_a   1.000
_cell.length_b   1.000
_cell.length_c   1.000
_cell.angle_alpha   90.00
_cell.angle_beta   90.00
_cell.angle_gamma   90.00
#
_symmetry.space_group_name_H-M   'P 1'
#
loop_
_entity.id
_entity.type
_entity.pdbx_description
1 polymer ?
#
loop_
_entity_poly.entity_id
_entity_poly.type
_entity_poly.pdbx_seq_one_letter_code
_entity_poly.pdbx_strand_id
1 'polypeptide(L)'
;GKNHHRQGTISNFVRDFRLLTPAGEVLTCSPADRGEIFWATIGGMGLTGIILTARIQLERVESAYVVVDYQRVRSLSDALSIMDESDARYRYSVAWVDCLARRDSLRRSLLMRANHATAAEVASRAPKPLALPHRITLNL
;
A
#
# COMPACT_ATOMS: atom_id res chain seq x y z
N GLY A 1 -3.26 1.25 -1.26
CA GLY A 1 -1.87 1.15 -1.75
C GLY A 1 -1.78 0.16 -2.89
N LYS A 2 -0.58 -0.16 -3.39
CA LYS A 2 -0.38 -1.11 -4.51
C LYS A 2 -0.76 -2.56 -4.19
N ASN A 3 -1.06 -2.87 -2.94
CA ASN A 3 -1.49 -4.17 -2.40
C ASN A 3 -2.99 -4.25 -2.07
N HIS A 4 -3.78 -3.26 -2.50
CA HIS A 4 -5.20 -3.18 -2.11
C HIS A 4 -6.00 -4.43 -2.49
N HIS A 5 -5.74 -5.01 -3.66
CA HIS A 5 -6.42 -6.22 -4.14
C HIS A 5 -6.19 -7.46 -3.25
N ARG A 6 -5.13 -7.46 -2.42
CA ARG A 6 -4.85 -8.56 -1.46
C ARG A 6 -5.23 -8.21 -0.03
N GLN A 7 -5.14 -6.94 0.34
CA GLN A 7 -5.09 -6.52 1.75
C GLN A 7 -6.12 -5.45 2.13
N GLY A 8 -6.80 -4.85 1.15
CA GLY A 8 -7.71 -3.73 1.37
C GLY A 8 -6.97 -2.43 1.70
N THR A 9 -7.61 -1.58 2.49
CA THR A 9 -7.08 -0.25 2.86
C THR A 9 -6.41 -0.28 4.24
N ILE A 10 -5.87 0.86 4.67
CA ILE A 10 -5.25 1.01 6.00
C ILE A 10 -6.21 0.65 7.14
N SER A 11 -7.53 0.82 6.95
CA SER A 11 -8.53 0.53 7.98
C SER A 11 -8.50 -0.90 8.47
N ASN A 12 -8.13 -1.85 7.60
CA ASN A 12 -8.02 -3.27 7.95
C ASN A 12 -6.90 -3.55 8.97
N PHE A 13 -5.97 -2.61 9.13
CA PHE A 13 -4.80 -2.73 9.98
C PHE A 13 -4.88 -1.87 11.24
N VAL A 14 -5.82 -0.94 11.33
CA VAL A 14 -6.02 -0.13 12.55
C VAL A 14 -6.75 -0.99 13.58
N ARG A 15 -6.10 -1.26 14.72
CA ARG A 15 -6.71 -1.99 15.84
C ARG A 15 -7.61 -1.09 16.67
N ASP A 16 -7.15 0.12 16.91
CA ASP A 16 -7.86 1.17 17.63
C ASP A 16 -7.11 2.50 17.49
N PHE A 17 -7.78 3.57 17.89
CA PHE A 17 -7.19 4.88 18.03
C PHE A 17 -7.82 5.66 19.18
N ARG A 18 -7.11 6.70 19.63
CA ARG A 18 -7.64 7.73 20.54
C ARG A 18 -8.07 8.94 19.75
N LEU A 19 -9.30 9.39 19.95
CA LEU A 19 -9.92 10.51 19.23
C LEU A 19 -10.28 11.62 20.21
N LEU A 20 -9.75 12.82 19.99
CA LEU A 20 -10.24 14.04 20.63
C LEU A 20 -11.48 14.53 19.88
N THR A 21 -12.63 14.54 20.55
CA THR A 21 -13.90 14.98 19.98
C THR A 21 -14.07 16.51 20.09
N PRO A 22 -14.99 17.12 19.33
CA PRO A 22 -15.32 18.54 19.48
C PRO A 22 -15.83 18.93 20.87
N ALA A 23 -16.38 17.97 21.63
CA ALA A 23 -16.80 18.18 23.01
C ALA A 23 -15.63 18.24 24.01
N GLY A 24 -14.39 18.04 23.55
CA GLY A 24 -13.19 18.01 24.39
C GLY A 24 -12.92 16.66 25.06
N GLU A 25 -13.71 15.63 24.75
CA GLU A 25 -13.53 14.28 25.29
C GLU A 25 -12.51 13.49 24.49
N VAL A 26 -11.80 12.57 25.15
CA VAL A 26 -10.90 11.62 24.47
C VAL A 26 -11.51 10.23 24.51
N LEU A 27 -11.93 9.75 23.35
CA LEU A 27 -12.50 8.40 23.18
C LEU A 27 -11.43 7.43 22.70
N THR A 28 -11.49 6.18 23.18
CA THR A 28 -10.77 5.07 22.54
C THR A 28 -11.77 4.33 21.66
N CYS A 29 -11.48 4.21 20.36
CA CYS A 29 -12.39 3.62 19.38
C CYS A 29 -11.72 2.45 18.68
N SER A 30 -12.44 1.35 18.51
CA SER A 30 -12.05 0.15 17.77
C SER A 30 -13.26 -0.41 17.01
N PRO A 31 -13.09 -1.41 16.12
CA PRO A 31 -14.25 -2.06 15.50
C PRO A 31 -15.19 -2.72 16.51
N ALA A 32 -14.67 -3.20 17.66
CA ALA A 32 -15.45 -3.91 18.68
C ALA A 32 -16.00 -2.98 19.78
N ASP A 33 -15.42 -1.79 19.95
CA ASP A 33 -15.82 -0.80 20.96
C ASP A 33 -15.93 0.58 20.30
N ARG A 34 -17.13 1.17 20.32
CA ARG A 34 -17.47 2.40 19.58
C ARG A 34 -17.27 2.27 18.07
N GLY A 35 -17.64 1.12 17.51
CA GLY A 35 -17.47 0.79 16.09
C GLY A 35 -18.07 1.80 15.12
N GLU A 36 -19.20 2.41 15.46
CA GLU A 36 -19.82 3.48 14.63
C GLU A 36 -18.89 4.69 14.50
N ILE A 37 -18.33 5.18 15.62
CA ILE A 37 -17.36 6.29 15.62
C ILE A 37 -16.07 5.87 14.92
N PHE A 38 -15.63 4.62 15.12
CA PHE A 38 -14.47 4.08 14.43
C PHE A 38 -14.61 4.18 12.91
N TRP A 39 -15.70 3.64 12.36
CA TRP A 39 -15.93 3.61 10.92
C TRP A 39 -16.29 4.98 10.33
N ALA A 40 -16.94 5.87 11.09
CA ALA A 40 -17.17 7.26 10.67
C ALA A 40 -15.86 8.07 10.59
N THR A 41 -14.91 7.78 11.48
CA THR A 41 -13.59 8.46 11.50
C THR A 41 -12.68 7.97 10.38
N ILE A 42 -12.69 6.66 10.10
CA ILE A 42 -11.95 6.08 8.98
C ILE A 42 -12.52 6.64 7.66
N GLY A 43 -11.68 7.36 6.90
CA GLY A 43 -12.11 8.04 5.67
C GLY A 43 -12.92 9.32 5.91
N GLY A 44 -13.21 9.68 7.16
CA GLY A 44 -13.99 10.87 7.54
C GLY A 44 -13.25 12.21 7.42
N MET A 45 -12.05 12.23 6.82
CA MET A 45 -11.26 13.45 6.56
C MET A 45 -11.02 14.35 7.79
N GLY A 46 -11.02 13.77 9.00
CA GLY A 46 -10.85 14.52 10.26
C GLY A 46 -12.11 15.24 10.75
N LEU A 47 -13.27 15.02 10.13
CA LEU A 47 -14.53 15.69 10.48
C LEU A 47 -15.18 15.15 11.77
N THR A 48 -14.69 14.02 12.30
CA THR A 48 -15.16 13.43 13.57
C THR A 48 -14.34 13.88 14.78
N GLY A 49 -13.20 14.55 14.57
CA GLY A 49 -12.26 14.94 15.62
C GLY A 49 -10.80 14.75 15.22
N ILE A 50 -9.89 14.83 16.19
CA ILE A 50 -8.45 14.70 15.98
C ILE A 50 -7.97 13.35 16.51
N ILE A 51 -7.41 12.52 15.63
CA ILE A 51 -6.75 11.27 16.05
C ILE A 51 -5.45 11.63 16.77
N LEU A 52 -5.36 11.29 18.05
CA LEU A 52 -4.18 11.56 18.89
C LEU A 52 -3.14 10.44 18.81
N THR A 53 -3.60 9.19 18.82
CA THR A 53 -2.76 7.98 18.75
C THR A 53 -3.49 6.89 18.00
N ALA A 54 -2.78 5.99 17.32
CA ALA A 54 -3.36 4.81 16.69
C ALA A 54 -2.47 3.58 16.94
N ARG A 55 -3.09 2.41 17.15
CA ARG A 55 -2.40 1.11 17.15
C ARG A 55 -2.62 0.46 15.79
N ILE A 56 -1.52 0.22 15.08
CA ILE A 56 -1.55 -0.34 13.72
C ILE A 56 -0.86 -1.71 13.74
N GLN A 57 -1.55 -2.72 13.21
CA GLN A 57 -0.96 -4.03 12.95
C GLN A 57 0.01 -3.93 11.78
N LEU A 58 1.29 -4.16 12.05
CA LEU A 58 2.29 -4.28 11.00
C LEU A 58 2.35 -5.70 10.43
N GLU A 59 2.85 -5.78 9.22
CA GLU A 59 3.23 -7.03 8.59
C GLU A 59 4.69 -7.36 8.87
N ARG A 60 4.96 -8.64 9.16
CA ARG A 60 6.33 -9.14 9.30
C ARG A 60 6.94 -9.36 7.92
N VAL A 61 8.12 -8.81 7.70
CA VAL A 61 8.93 -9.01 6.49
C VAL A 61 10.30 -9.54 6.86
N GLU A 62 10.94 -10.26 5.94
CA GLU A 62 12.30 -10.78 6.14
C GLU A 62 13.38 -9.80 5.66
N SER A 63 13.02 -8.90 4.75
CA SER A 63 13.89 -7.85 4.24
C SER A 63 13.13 -6.55 3.98
N ALA A 64 13.87 -5.45 3.88
CA ALA A 64 13.39 -4.13 3.50
C ALA A 64 13.27 -3.96 1.97
N TYR A 65 13.41 -5.04 1.21
CA TYR A 65 13.45 -5.04 -0.25
C TYR A 65 12.26 -5.79 -0.85
N VAL A 66 12.00 -5.54 -2.13
CA VAL A 66 10.98 -6.21 -2.92
C VAL A 66 11.59 -6.72 -4.22
N VAL A 67 11.14 -7.89 -4.68
CA VAL A 67 11.41 -8.39 -6.04
C VAL A 67 10.31 -7.84 -6.94
N VAL A 68 10.70 -7.19 -8.03
CA VAL A 68 9.76 -6.47 -8.92
C VAL A 68 9.85 -7.02 -10.34
N ASP A 69 8.71 -7.40 -10.88
CA ASP A 69 8.53 -7.79 -12.27
C ASP A 69 7.94 -6.63 -13.07
N TYR A 70 8.66 -6.24 -14.12
CA TYR A 70 8.25 -5.20 -15.06
C TYR A 70 7.79 -5.82 -16.37
N GLN A 71 6.58 -5.48 -16.80
CA GLN A 71 6.02 -5.96 -18.05
C GLN A 71 5.46 -4.79 -18.87
N ARG A 72 6.01 -4.57 -20.06
CA ARG A 72 5.46 -3.61 -21.02
C ARG A 72 4.24 -4.23 -21.70
N VAL A 73 3.16 -3.47 -21.77
CA VAL A 73 1.87 -3.90 -22.33
C VAL A 73 1.42 -2.89 -23.39
N ARG A 74 0.82 -3.39 -24.47
CA ARG A 74 0.54 -2.58 -25.66
C ARG A 74 -0.80 -1.83 -25.57
N SER A 75 -1.71 -2.28 -24.72
CA SER A 75 -3.01 -1.66 -24.50
C SER A 75 -3.42 -1.73 -23.03
N LEU A 76 -4.43 -0.93 -22.66
CA LEU A 76 -5.04 -0.99 -21.33
C LEU A 76 -5.79 -2.32 -21.12
N SER A 77 -6.48 -2.82 -22.15
CA SER A 77 -7.25 -4.07 -22.04
C SER A 77 -6.34 -5.25 -21.69
N ASP A 78 -5.20 -5.37 -22.38
CA ASP A 78 -4.20 -6.39 -22.07
C ASP A 78 -3.66 -6.24 -20.64
N ALA A 79 -3.43 -4.99 -20.19
CA ALA A 79 -2.93 -4.73 -18.85
C ALA A 79 -3.94 -5.20 -17.78
N LEU A 80 -5.23 -4.95 -18.00
CA LEU A 80 -6.31 -5.39 -17.10
C LEU A 80 -6.44 -6.92 -17.09
N SER A 81 -6.40 -7.59 -18.25
CA SER A 81 -6.43 -9.05 -18.33
C SER A 81 -5.24 -9.69 -17.60
N ILE A 82 -4.03 -9.16 -17.80
CA ILE A 82 -2.85 -9.67 -17.12
C ILE A 82 -2.94 -9.44 -15.60
N MET A 83 -3.48 -8.30 -15.14
CA MET A 83 -3.73 -8.07 -13.71
C MET A 83 -4.67 -9.13 -13.16
N ASP A 84 -5.84 -9.33 -13.76
CA ASP A 84 -6.83 -10.31 -13.31
C ASP A 84 -6.25 -11.73 -13.22
N GLU A 85 -5.49 -12.15 -14.24
CA GLU A 85 -4.87 -13.48 -14.29
C GLU A 85 -3.71 -13.68 -13.31
N SER A 86 -3.04 -12.59 -12.87
CA SER A 86 -1.77 -12.69 -12.15
C SER A 86 -1.78 -12.15 -10.73
N ASP A 87 -2.70 -11.25 -10.40
CA ASP A 87 -2.75 -10.52 -9.14
C ASP A 87 -2.82 -11.44 -7.91
N ALA A 88 -3.43 -12.63 -8.04
CA ALA A 88 -3.43 -13.63 -6.97
C ALA A 88 -2.02 -14.09 -6.54
N ARG A 89 -1.04 -14.03 -7.46
CA ARG A 89 0.37 -14.42 -7.24
C ARG A 89 1.25 -13.27 -6.75
N TYR A 90 0.75 -12.03 -6.81
CA TYR A 90 1.53 -10.85 -6.45
C TYR A 90 0.87 -10.06 -5.34
N ARG A 91 1.68 -9.72 -4.35
CA ARG A 91 1.29 -8.88 -3.22
C ARG A 91 1.05 -7.44 -3.64
N TYR A 92 1.87 -6.93 -4.56
CA TYR A 92 1.75 -5.58 -5.10
C TYR A 92 1.52 -5.65 -6.60
N SER A 93 0.59 -4.85 -7.11
CA SER A 93 0.28 -4.72 -8.54
C SER A 93 -0.14 -3.29 -8.85
N VAL A 94 0.46 -2.69 -9.88
CA VAL A 94 0.09 -1.37 -10.40
C VAL A 94 0.53 -1.25 -11.85
N ALA A 95 -0.14 -0.42 -12.64
CA ALA A 95 0.32 -0.03 -13.96
C ALA A 95 0.55 1.48 -14.03
N TRP A 96 1.62 1.87 -14.71
CA TRP A 96 1.71 3.20 -15.31
C TRP A 96 1.07 3.15 -16.70
N VAL A 97 0.13 4.04 -16.98
CA VAL A 97 -0.66 4.04 -18.22
C VAL A 97 -0.37 5.31 -19.01
N ASP A 98 -0.03 5.18 -20.28
CA ASP A 98 0.15 6.32 -21.19
C ASP A 98 -1.23 6.86 -21.63
N CYS A 99 -1.73 7.87 -20.92
CA CYS A 99 -3.00 8.50 -21.22
C CYS A 99 -2.95 9.52 -22.37
N LEU A 100 -1.77 9.76 -22.97
CA LEU A 100 -1.59 10.73 -24.06
C LEU A 100 -1.46 10.06 -25.43
N ALA A 101 -1.23 8.75 -25.46
CA ALA A 101 -1.15 7.95 -26.69
C ALA A 101 -2.45 8.04 -27.53
N ARG A 102 -2.29 8.17 -28.85
CA ARG A 102 -3.38 8.19 -29.84
C ARG A 102 -3.36 6.94 -30.72
N ARG A 103 -4.51 6.58 -31.30
CA ARG A 103 -4.69 5.49 -32.29
C ARG A 103 -4.21 4.12 -31.75
N ASP A 104 -3.58 3.28 -32.58
CA ASP A 104 -3.28 1.86 -32.30
C ASP A 104 -2.31 1.59 -31.13
N SER A 105 -1.79 2.64 -30.50
CA SER A 105 -1.01 2.58 -29.25
C SER A 105 -1.81 2.96 -28.01
N LEU A 106 -3.14 3.02 -28.14
CA LEU A 106 -4.12 3.41 -27.13
C LEU A 106 -3.76 2.79 -25.77
N ARG A 107 -3.25 3.64 -24.89
CA ARG A 107 -3.00 3.33 -23.48
C ARG A 107 -2.02 2.18 -23.25
N ARG A 108 -0.92 2.14 -24.03
CA ARG A 108 0.25 1.33 -23.65
C ARG A 108 0.60 1.55 -22.18
N SER A 109 1.03 0.50 -21.52
CA SER A 109 1.21 0.49 -20.08
C SER A 109 2.51 -0.18 -19.67
N LEU A 110 3.03 0.19 -18.52
CA LEU A 110 4.09 -0.55 -17.82
C LEU A 110 3.49 -1.12 -16.55
N LEU A 111 3.25 -2.43 -16.56
CA LEU A 111 2.81 -3.17 -15.39
C LEU A 111 4.01 -3.44 -14.48
N MET A 112 3.83 -3.17 -13.19
CA MET A 112 4.80 -3.39 -12.13
C MET A 112 4.14 -4.23 -11.06
N ARG A 113 4.63 -5.46 -10.89
CA ARG A 113 4.16 -6.37 -9.85
C ARG A 113 5.30 -6.74 -8.93
N ALA A 114 5.03 -6.99 -7.66
CA ALA A 114 6.09 -7.26 -6.70
C ALA A 114 5.65 -8.12 -5.52
N ASN A 115 6.65 -8.74 -4.89
CA ASN A 115 6.55 -9.44 -3.61
C ASN A 115 7.71 -9.00 -2.70
N HIS A 116 7.56 -9.16 -1.38
CA HIS A 116 8.68 -8.97 -0.45
C HIS A 116 9.80 -9.95 -0.77
N ALA A 117 11.03 -9.46 -0.81
CA ALA A 117 12.17 -10.34 -0.93
C ALA A 117 12.43 -11.03 0.42
N THR A 118 12.72 -12.31 0.36
CA THR A 118 13.21 -13.10 1.51
C THR A 118 14.61 -12.65 1.91
N ALA A 119 15.03 -12.99 3.14
CA ALA A 119 16.41 -12.71 3.57
C ALA A 119 17.45 -13.42 2.69
N ALA A 120 17.12 -14.62 2.18
CA ALA A 120 18.00 -15.41 1.31
C ALA A 120 18.20 -14.77 -0.07
N GLU A 121 17.14 -14.25 -0.69
CA GLU A 121 17.20 -13.60 -2.01
C GLU A 121 18.10 -12.35 -2.03
N VAL A 122 18.22 -11.67 -0.89
CA VAL A 122 19.01 -10.44 -0.77
C VAL A 122 20.39 -10.64 -0.13
N ALA A 123 20.71 -11.84 0.37
CA ALA A 123 21.87 -12.08 1.23
C ALA A 123 23.20 -11.59 0.63
N SER A 124 23.37 -11.71 -0.70
CA SER A 124 24.60 -11.29 -1.40
C SER A 124 24.75 -9.79 -1.56
N ARG A 125 23.64 -9.03 -1.54
CA ARG A 125 23.61 -7.58 -1.79
C ARG A 125 23.31 -6.76 -0.54
N ALA A 126 22.58 -7.34 0.41
CA ALA A 126 22.14 -6.73 1.65
C ALA A 126 22.30 -7.73 2.81
N PRO A 127 23.52 -7.90 3.35
CA PRO A 127 23.79 -8.84 4.43
C PRO A 127 23.04 -8.53 5.74
N LYS A 128 22.55 -7.28 5.89
CA LYS A 128 21.58 -6.88 6.90
C LYS A 128 20.23 -6.63 6.19
N PRO A 129 19.38 -7.66 6.01
CA PRO A 129 18.25 -7.60 5.08
C PRO A 129 17.20 -6.56 5.47
N LEU A 130 17.09 -6.21 6.76
CA LEU A 130 16.16 -5.19 7.27
C LEU A 130 16.77 -3.78 7.36
N ALA A 131 18.07 -3.61 7.11
CA ALA A 131 18.69 -2.30 7.11
C ALA A 131 18.37 -1.57 5.81
N LEU A 132 17.84 -0.36 5.91
CA LEU A 132 17.65 0.51 4.74
C LEU A 132 19.01 1.10 4.31
N PRO A 133 19.27 1.22 2.99
CA PRO A 133 20.47 1.91 2.53
C PRO A 133 20.43 3.37 2.99
N HIS A 134 21.60 3.94 3.27
CA HIS A 134 21.72 5.33 3.68
C HIS A 134 21.05 6.23 2.64
N ARG A 135 20.11 7.07 3.07
CA ARG A 135 19.43 7.99 2.15
C ARG A 135 20.48 8.93 1.57
N ILE A 136 20.60 8.96 0.24
CA ILE A 136 21.41 9.96 -0.45
C ILE A 136 20.64 11.28 -0.30
N THR A 137 21.20 12.22 0.45
CA THR A 137 20.69 13.59 0.49
C THR A 137 21.06 14.22 -0.85
N LEU A 138 20.06 14.45 -1.71
CA LEU A 138 20.26 15.28 -2.89
C LEU A 138 20.43 16.71 -2.38
N ASN A 139 21.64 17.26 -2.48
CA ASN A 139 21.86 18.69 -2.31
C ASN A 139 21.20 19.38 -3.51
N LEU A 140 19.97 19.86 -3.31
CA LEU A 140 19.26 20.73 -4.25
C LEU A 140 19.60 22.19 -3.94
#